data_AF-A0A444EKX5-F1
#
_entry.id   AF-A0A444EKX5-F1
#
_cell.length_a   1.000
_cell.length_b   1.000
_cell.length_c   1.000
_cell.angle_alpha   90.00
_cell.angle_beta   90.00
_cell.angle_gamma   90.00
#
_symmetry.space_group_name_H-M   'P 1'
#
loop_
_entity.id
_entity.type
_entity.pdbx_description
1 polymer ?
#
loop_
_entity_poly.entity_id
_entity_poly.type
_entity_poly.pdbx_seq_one_letter_code
_entity_poly.pdbx_strand_id
1 'polypeptide(L)'
;MHRFTAVTSCAVLDVLGPPYNDDEDRACIYYKEYAYSSFPGDAIVLSGESEEYAWLEERGSEPDDLVVRGAEYKGPKVVDC
;
A
#
# COMPACT_ATOMS: atom_id res chain seq x y z
N MET A 1 -6.50 0.62 -0.09
CA MET A 1 -5.30 -0.23 -0.24
C MET A 1 -4.89 -0.25 -1.69
N HIS A 2 -3.64 0.05 -2.00
CA HIS A 2 -3.13 -0.01 -3.37
C HIS A 2 -1.74 -0.63 -3.40
N ARG A 3 -1.28 -1.02 -4.58
CA ARG A 3 0.10 -1.39 -4.84
C ARG A 3 0.53 -0.82 -6.19
N PHE A 4 1.56 0.00 -6.19
CA PHE A 4 2.20 0.44 -7.43
C PHE A 4 3.24 -0.59 -7.86
N THR A 5 3.21 -0.97 -9.13
CA THR A 5 4.24 -1.82 -9.74
C THR A 5 4.76 -1.08 -10.98
N ALA A 6 6.00 -0.59 -10.91
CA ALA A 6 6.62 0.10 -12.02
C ALA A 6 6.96 -0.91 -13.13
N VAL A 7 6.39 -0.73 -14.33
CA VAL A 7 6.73 -1.54 -15.52
C VAL A 7 8.01 -1.01 -16.19
N THR A 8 8.20 0.31 -16.13
CA THR A 8 9.40 1.05 -16.57
C THR A 8 9.75 2.10 -15.51
N SER A 9 10.87 2.81 -15.69
CA SER A 9 11.21 3.93 -14.81
C SER A 9 10.08 4.97 -14.80
N CYS A 10 9.52 5.22 -13.62
CA CYS A 10 8.41 6.15 -13.43
C CYS A 10 8.68 7.10 -12.26
N ALA A 11 7.94 8.20 -12.22
CA ALA A 11 7.87 9.11 -11.09
C ALA A 11 6.42 9.23 -10.64
N VAL A 12 6.19 9.16 -9.33
CA VAL A 12 4.87 9.36 -8.71
C VAL A 12 5.00 10.57 -7.78
N LEU A 13 4.12 11.55 -7.96
CA LEU A 13 3.94 12.65 -7.02
C LEU A 13 2.70 12.35 -6.20
N ASP A 14 2.85 12.25 -4.89
CA ASP A 14 1.76 12.00 -3.97
C ASP A 14 1.61 13.17 -2.98
N VAL A 15 0.38 13.46 -2.60
CA VAL A 15 0.03 14.54 -1.66
C VAL A 15 -0.77 13.93 -0.52
N LEU A 16 -0.12 13.79 0.64
CA LEU A 16 -0.71 13.16 1.82
C LEU A 16 -1.34 14.22 2.74
N GLY A 17 -2.61 14.02 3.10
CA GLY A 17 -3.34 14.93 3.99
C GLY A 17 -4.28 14.16 4.93
N PRO A 18 -3.92 13.96 6.21
CA PRO A 18 -2.63 14.27 6.84
C PRO A 18 -1.53 13.26 6.44
N PRO A 19 -0.24 13.59 6.66
CA PRO A 19 0.84 12.62 6.49
C PRO A 19 0.77 11.49 7.53
N TYR A 20 1.46 10.40 7.22
CA TYR A 20 1.70 9.31 8.18
C TYR A 20 2.41 9.85 9.42
N ASN A 21 2.05 9.31 10.58
CA ASN A 21 2.60 9.67 11.88
C ASN A 21 2.35 8.52 12.86
N ASP A 22 3.41 7.83 13.25
CA ASP A 22 3.30 6.67 14.16
C ASP A 22 2.83 7.08 15.56
N ASP A 23 3.19 8.29 16.03
CA ASP A 23 2.79 8.80 17.35
C ASP A 23 1.30 9.17 17.41
N GLU A 24 0.66 9.34 16.25
CA GLU A 24 -0.77 9.67 16.11
C GLU A 24 -1.56 8.51 15.48
N ASP A 25 -1.08 7.27 15.62
CA ASP A 25 -1.71 6.04 15.12
C ASP A 25 -1.98 6.04 13.61
N ARG A 26 -1.16 6.77 12.84
CA ARG A 26 -1.19 6.82 11.37
C ARG A 26 0.05 6.17 10.77
N ALA A 27 0.37 4.96 11.23
CA ALA A 27 1.44 4.16 10.66
C ALA A 27 1.09 3.66 9.25
N CYS A 28 2.11 3.45 8.42
CA CYS A 28 1.94 2.81 7.11
C CYS A 28 2.01 1.28 7.29
N ILE A 29 0.86 0.61 7.15
CA ILE A 29 0.74 -0.84 7.33
C ILE A 29 0.81 -1.56 5.99
N TYR A 30 1.66 -2.59 5.90
CA TYR A 30 1.82 -3.42 4.71
C TYR A 30 0.98 -4.68 4.81
N TYR A 31 0.46 -5.14 3.68
CA TYR A 31 -0.40 -6.32 3.63
C TYR A 31 0.10 -7.29 2.56
N LYS A 32 -0.08 -8.58 2.84
CA LYS A 32 0.05 -9.65 1.87
C LYS A 32 -1.33 -10.05 1.38
N GLU A 33 -1.49 -10.01 0.07
CA GLU A 33 -2.75 -10.35 -0.61
C GLU A 33 -2.79 -11.84 -0.95
N TYR A 34 -3.92 -12.47 -0.69
CA TYR A 34 -4.24 -13.83 -1.09
C TYR A 34 -5.56 -13.83 -1.88
N ALA A 35 -5.63 -14.67 -2.91
CA ALA A 35 -6.88 -14.91 -3.63
C ALA A 35 -7.95 -15.36 -2.63
N TYR A 36 -9.20 -14.90 -2.80
CA TYR A 36 -10.31 -15.25 -1.91
C TYR A 36 -10.44 -16.77 -1.67
N SER A 37 -10.22 -17.56 -2.73
CA SER A 37 -10.26 -19.03 -2.71
C SER A 37 -9.16 -19.70 -1.87
N SER A 38 -8.14 -18.96 -1.42
CA SER A 38 -7.03 -19.49 -0.62
C SER A 38 -7.47 -19.95 0.77
N PHE A 39 -8.58 -19.40 1.28
CA PHE A 39 -9.12 -19.74 2.60
C PHE A 39 -10.61 -20.11 2.45
N PRO A 40 -10.94 -21.38 2.19
CA PRO A 40 -12.32 -21.83 2.12
C PRO A 40 -12.93 -21.81 3.53
N GLY A 41 -13.68 -20.75 3.86
CA GLY A 41 -14.55 -20.70 5.04
C GLY A 41 -15.95 -21.23 4.74
N ASP A 42 -16.82 -21.31 5.76
CA ASP A 42 -18.25 -21.66 5.64
C ASP A 42 -19.10 -20.57 4.96
N ALA A 43 -18.47 -19.55 4.35
CA ALA A 43 -19.16 -18.45 3.73
C ALA A 43 -19.89 -18.91 2.45
N ILE A 44 -21.19 -18.63 2.38
CA ILE A 44 -22.02 -18.87 1.19
C ILE A 44 -21.49 -17.96 0.07
N VAL A 45 -20.70 -18.54 -0.83
CA VAL A 45 -20.25 -17.87 -2.04
C VAL A 45 -21.46 -17.72 -2.96
N LEU A 46 -21.95 -16.50 -3.12
CA LEU A 46 -22.85 -16.19 -4.23
C LEU A 46 -22.05 -16.40 -5.52
N SER A 47 -22.51 -17.33 -6.35
CA SER A 47 -21.81 -17.73 -7.57
C SER A 47 -21.56 -16.50 -8.47
N GLY A 48 -20.30 -16.09 -8.60
CA GLY A 48 -19.87 -14.96 -9.44
C GLY A 48 -18.99 -13.91 -8.74
N GLU A 49 -18.91 -13.91 -7.41
CA GLU A 49 -18.26 -12.83 -6.65
C GLU A 49 -16.82 -13.15 -6.17
N SER A 50 -16.36 -14.40 -6.30
CA SER A 50 -15.07 -14.83 -5.73
C SER A 50 -13.82 -14.19 -6.34
N GLU A 51 -13.92 -13.61 -7.53
CA GLU A 51 -12.78 -12.93 -8.21
C GLU A 51 -12.67 -11.44 -7.84
N GLU A 52 -13.67 -10.88 -7.15
CA GLU A 52 -13.71 -9.46 -6.77
C GLU A 52 -13.09 -9.20 -5.39
N TYR A 53 -12.93 -10.25 -4.58
CA TYR A 53 -12.42 -10.15 -3.20
C TYR A 53 -11.04 -10.77 -3.05
N ALA A 54 -10.30 -10.28 -2.06
CA ALA A 54 -9.02 -10.83 -1.65
C ALA A 54 -8.91 -10.78 -0.12
N TRP A 55 -8.16 -11.74 0.43
CA TRP A 55 -7.78 -11.73 1.84
C TRP A 55 -6.48 -10.94 2.01
N LEU A 56 -6.47 -10.02 2.98
CA LEU A 56 -5.30 -9.21 3.31
C LEU A 56 -4.82 -9.61 4.71
N GLU A 57 -3.59 -10.13 4.77
CA GLU A 57 -2.90 -10.40 6.02
C GLU A 57 -1.94 -9.25 6.30
N GLU A 58 -2.08 -8.61 7.46
CA GLU A 58 -1.12 -7.60 7.92
C GLU A 58 0.27 -8.22 8.05
N ARG A 59 1.27 -7.59 7.45
CA ARG A 59 2.66 -7.96 7.64
C ARG A 59 3.15 -7.32 8.93
N GLY A 60 3.67 -8.12 9.85
CA GLY A 60 4.20 -7.61 11.12
C GLY A 60 5.48 -6.76 11.00
N SER A 61 6.00 -6.57 9.78
CA SER A 61 7.12 -5.68 9.49
C SER A 61 7.05 -5.21 8.04
N GLU A 62 7.86 -4.19 7.73
CA GLU A 62 8.14 -3.81 6.35
C GLU A 62 8.71 -5.02 5.57
N PRO A 63 8.44 -5.11 4.25
CA PRO A 63 9.06 -6.13 3.39
C PRO A 63 10.58 -5.98 3.35
N ASP A 64 11.33 -7.09 3.44
CA ASP A 64 12.81 -7.07 3.37
C ASP A 64 13.36 -6.49 2.06
N ASP A 65 12.57 -6.55 0.97
CA ASP A 65 12.88 -6.04 -0.35
C ASP A 65 12.47 -4.57 -0.55
N LEU A 66 11.81 -3.95 0.43
CA LEU A 66 11.44 -2.54 0.39
C LEU A 66 12.68 -1.68 0.69
N VAL A 67 13.18 -0.98 -0.34
CA VAL A 67 14.29 -0.04 -0.18
C VAL A 67 13.84 1.36 -0.56
N VAL A 68 13.69 2.22 0.45
CA VAL A 68 13.45 3.66 0.26
C VAL A 68 14.75 4.42 0.51
N ARG A 69 15.12 5.31 -0.42
CA ARG A 69 16.28 6.19 -0.30
C ARG A 69 15.83 7.64 -0.42
N GLY A 70 15.93 8.37 0.68
CA GLY A 70 15.67 9.80 0.71
C GLY A 70 16.70 10.56 -0.13
N ALA A 71 16.23 11.57 -0.86
CA ALA A 71 17.07 12.49 -1.62
C ALA A 71 16.58 13.93 -1.40
N GLU A 72 17.52 14.87 -1.41
CA GLU A 72 17.20 16.30 -1.33
C GLU A 72 16.51 16.77 -2.63
N TYR A 73 15.44 17.55 -2.48
CA TYR A 73 14.74 18.14 -3.62
C TYR A 73 15.57 19.28 -4.22
N LYS A 74 15.87 19.17 -5.53
CA LYS A 74 16.71 20.12 -6.29
C LYS A 74 15.92 20.95 -7.32
N GLY A 75 14.59 20.91 -7.25
CA GLY A 75 13.74 21.68 -8.17
C GLY A 75 13.56 23.14 -7.73
N PRO A 76 12.62 23.86 -8.37
CA PRO A 76 12.29 25.24 -8.00
C PRO A 76 11.89 25.38 -6.53
N LYS A 77 12.28 26.49 -5.90
CA LYS A 77 11.98 26.77 -4.49
C LYS A 77 10.47 26.68 -4.22
N VAL A 78 10.11 25.87 -3.23
CA VAL A 78 8.76 25.84 -2.67
C VAL A 78 8.62 27.04 -1.73
N VAL A 79 7.56 27.82 -1.91
CA VAL A 79 7.23 28.98 -1.06
C VAL A 79 6.04 28.61 -0.19
N ASP A 80 6.19 28.80 1.12
CA ASP A 80 5.06 28.69 2.03
C ASP A 80 4.16 29.93 1.86
N CYS A 81 2.85 29.72 1.87
CA CYS A 81 1.83 30.76 1.79
C CYS A 81 1.60 31.43 3.15
#